data_AF-A0ABD6BFW7-F1
#
_entry.id   AF-A0ABD6BFW7-F1
#
_cell.length_a   1.000
_cell.length_b   1.000
_cell.length_c   1.000
_cell.angle_alpha   90.00
_cell.angle_beta   90.00
_cell.angle_gamma   90.00
#
_symmetry.space_group_name_H-M   'P 1'
#
loop_
_entity.id
_entity.type
_entity.pdbx_description
1 polymer ?
#
loop_
_entity_poly.entity_id
_entity_poly.type
_entity_poly.pdbx_seq_one_letter_code
_entity_poly.pdbx_strand_id
1 'polypeptide(L)'
;MTHAALTVADLDVRRTVRAIVGNRTKLLLMIVIGVVALGPITVLGVSLLPTLGEQAVTASLTTDTATTVLEYVTGGIAVLWVLLSVMTVMRTVTAVAAVDEPAFLLLSTTVRNAVVGIVAAEVARYVLVVLPLTALFAGAFAVGAGTPMPVVTATLTVALVVVTAVPVGFLVGIWVRHLITVYEPIARYRTLLFAAFWLAYFGAIATGGLNAVMGTLFTALQTSPLGWPGHLLATGIPGLEPSIPAIAGAVAGAVCLVAVAIAAAVPAADRHWFADPARTDDEPVGEESSSDRLTALLAGRVSRPVRTVTVTAIRRTKRAPIRLAYAGYPLLGALGFVQQIIELGTVPAFLAVLFCLYAVWAAGVLFTLNPLGDLGPALPAVVTSTLTGQQAIRGRILAGALVGVPLALVVSLAVGIASPLGLEQTAALTAATVAGAVATPALATGIGSAFPRFGSVNVTNNREAVMPSKTAFVIYTIAIALPAGAAAGLYLEAPALIAGLIASVSTWTPLPSVAIAARTITVTAWTVLIGGLLAPVISYLYAVERFDWYDFD
;
A
#
# COMPACT_ATOMS: atom_id res chain seq x y z
N MET A 1 -28.24 -20.16 -18.48
CA MET A 1 -27.28 -19.94 -17.37
C MET A 1 -28.03 -20.11 -16.07
N THR A 2 -27.46 -20.83 -15.11
CA THR A 2 -28.14 -21.30 -13.89
C THR A 2 -28.33 -20.14 -12.91
N HIS A 3 -29.55 -19.97 -12.39
CA HIS A 3 -29.90 -18.97 -11.36
C HIS A 3 -28.88 -18.96 -10.21
N ALA A 4 -28.33 -20.13 -9.86
CA ALA A 4 -27.28 -20.28 -8.86
C ALA A 4 -26.01 -19.46 -9.15
N ALA A 5 -25.49 -19.44 -10.38
CA ALA A 5 -24.27 -18.69 -10.71
C ALA A 5 -24.47 -17.18 -10.54
N LEU A 6 -25.66 -16.68 -10.91
CA LEU A 6 -26.03 -15.27 -10.71
C LEU A 6 -26.19 -14.94 -9.22
N THR A 7 -26.77 -15.85 -8.43
CA THR A 7 -26.88 -15.68 -6.98
C THR A 7 -25.50 -15.60 -6.32
N VAL A 8 -24.55 -16.46 -6.72
CA VAL A 8 -23.16 -16.38 -6.24
C VAL A 8 -22.55 -15.03 -6.60
N ALA A 9 -22.71 -14.57 -7.84
CA ALA A 9 -22.15 -13.31 -8.29
C ALA A 9 -22.73 -12.10 -7.51
N ASP A 10 -24.05 -12.03 -7.36
CA ASP A 10 -24.75 -10.96 -6.65
C ASP A 10 -24.36 -10.92 -5.17
N LEU A 11 -24.29 -12.07 -4.49
CA LEU A 11 -23.88 -12.15 -3.09
C LEU A 11 -22.44 -11.65 -2.90
N ASP A 12 -21.52 -12.07 -3.77
CA ASP A 12 -20.11 -11.69 -3.68
C ASP A 12 -19.89 -10.19 -3.92
N VAL A 13 -20.58 -9.61 -4.92
CA VAL A 13 -20.58 -8.16 -5.17
C VAL A 13 -21.18 -7.40 -4.00
N ARG A 14 -22.38 -7.77 -3.54
CA ARG A 14 -23.05 -7.09 -2.40
C ARG A 14 -22.20 -7.13 -1.14
N ARG A 15 -21.58 -8.27 -0.86
CA ARG A 15 -20.70 -8.43 0.30
C ARG A 15 -19.49 -7.51 0.20
N THR A 16 -18.86 -7.45 -0.97
CA THR A 16 -17.71 -6.56 -1.23
C THR A 16 -18.10 -5.10 -1.01
N VAL A 17 -19.23 -4.67 -1.58
CA VAL A 17 -19.75 -3.30 -1.43
C VAL A 17 -20.06 -3.00 0.04
N ARG A 18 -20.75 -3.89 0.76
CA ARG A 18 -21.04 -3.72 2.19
C ARG A 18 -19.77 -3.66 3.04
N ALA A 19 -18.75 -4.45 2.72
CA ALA A 19 -17.48 -4.44 3.43
C ALA A 19 -16.69 -3.14 3.21
N ILE A 20 -16.87 -2.48 2.07
CA ILE A 20 -16.26 -1.17 1.79
C ILE A 20 -17.07 -0.06 2.45
N VAL A 21 -18.38 0.00 2.20
CA VAL A 21 -19.28 1.06 2.67
C VAL A 21 -19.47 1.01 4.19
N GLY A 22 -19.49 -0.18 4.79
CA GLY A 22 -19.62 -0.36 6.24
C GLY A 22 -18.42 0.15 7.05
N ASN A 23 -17.28 0.41 6.40
CA ASN A 23 -16.08 0.91 7.07
C ASN A 23 -15.75 2.34 6.59
N ARG A 24 -16.23 3.34 7.34
CA ARG A 24 -16.04 4.77 7.02
C ARG A 24 -14.56 5.13 6.79
N THR A 25 -13.63 4.57 7.56
CA THR A 25 -12.20 4.84 7.36
C THR A 25 -11.70 4.25 6.05
N LYS A 26 -12.11 3.03 5.71
CA LYS A 26 -11.74 2.38 4.44
C LYS A 26 -12.29 3.16 3.25
N LEU A 27 -13.54 3.61 3.33
CA LEU A 27 -14.17 4.44 2.31
C LEU A 27 -13.44 5.79 2.14
N LEU A 28 -13.18 6.51 3.23
CA LEU A 28 -12.44 7.78 3.20
C LEU A 28 -11.04 7.59 2.60
N LEU A 29 -10.30 6.57 3.05
CA LEU A 29 -8.97 6.28 2.54
C LEU A 29 -9.01 5.95 1.04
N MET A 30 -9.98 5.17 0.60
CA MET A 30 -10.17 4.85 -0.83
C MET A 30 -10.49 6.11 -1.66
N ILE A 31 -11.32 7.02 -1.14
CA ILE A 31 -11.60 8.30 -1.80
C ILE A 31 -10.33 9.14 -1.87
N VAL A 32 -9.59 9.29 -0.77
CA VAL A 32 -8.35 10.08 -0.76
C VAL A 32 -7.32 9.50 -1.70
N ILE A 33 -7.09 8.18 -1.67
CA ILE A 33 -6.17 7.52 -2.60
C ILE A 33 -6.66 7.68 -4.04
N GLY A 34 -7.97 7.52 -4.30
CA GLY A 34 -8.56 7.71 -5.61
C GLY A 34 -8.34 9.15 -6.13
N VAL A 35 -8.60 10.16 -5.31
CA VAL A 35 -8.38 11.57 -5.66
C VAL A 35 -6.90 11.88 -5.85
N VAL A 36 -6.00 11.36 -5.01
CA VAL A 36 -4.57 11.65 -5.13
C VAL A 36 -3.94 10.92 -6.32
N ALA A 37 -4.28 9.65 -6.52
CA ALA A 37 -3.69 8.82 -7.58
C ALA A 37 -4.34 9.06 -8.95
N LEU A 38 -5.67 9.16 -9.01
CA LEU A 38 -6.40 9.34 -10.27
C LEU A 38 -6.73 10.81 -10.55
N GLY A 39 -6.81 11.68 -9.54
CA GLY A 39 -7.16 13.09 -9.72
C GLY A 39 -6.31 13.81 -10.77
N PRO A 40 -4.97 13.80 -10.66
CA PRO A 40 -4.10 14.41 -11.66
C PRO A 40 -4.35 13.86 -13.08
N ILE A 41 -4.49 12.54 -13.20
CA ILE A 41 -4.76 11.87 -14.49
C ILE A 41 -6.13 12.29 -15.05
N THR A 42 -7.15 12.37 -14.19
CA THR A 42 -8.50 12.80 -14.61
C THR A 42 -8.53 14.26 -15.03
N VAL A 43 -7.86 15.16 -14.29
CA VAL A 43 -7.78 16.58 -14.64
C VAL A 43 -7.03 16.77 -15.96
N LEU A 44 -5.88 16.11 -16.12
CA LEU A 44 -5.10 16.16 -17.37
C LEU A 44 -5.88 15.55 -18.54
N GLY A 45 -6.52 14.40 -18.35
CA GLY A 45 -7.29 13.76 -19.41
C GLY A 45 -8.50 14.59 -19.84
N VAL A 46 -9.27 15.12 -18.89
CA VAL A 46 -10.45 15.93 -19.21
C VAL A 46 -10.08 17.28 -19.83
N SER A 47 -8.90 17.83 -19.54
CA SER A 47 -8.43 19.08 -20.18
C SER A 47 -7.80 18.87 -21.56
N LEU A 48 -7.10 17.76 -21.78
CA LEU A 48 -6.38 17.49 -23.03
C LEU A 48 -7.21 16.72 -24.07
N LEU A 49 -8.10 15.81 -23.66
CA LEU A 49 -8.84 14.99 -24.62
C LEU A 49 -9.79 15.78 -25.53
N PRO A 50 -10.45 16.89 -25.10
CA PRO A 50 -11.24 17.71 -26.01
C PRO A 50 -10.39 18.33 -27.14
N THR A 51 -9.19 18.82 -26.84
CA THR A 51 -8.32 19.41 -27.88
C THR A 51 -7.83 18.34 -28.86
N LEU A 52 -7.52 17.13 -28.37
CA LEU A 52 -7.20 15.98 -29.22
C LEU A 52 -8.38 15.56 -30.11
N GLY A 53 -9.62 15.63 -29.59
CA GLY A 53 -10.83 15.37 -30.36
C GLY A 53 -11.04 16.38 -31.49
N GLU A 54 -10.82 17.67 -31.22
CA GLU A 54 -10.91 18.74 -32.23
C GLU A 54 -9.83 18.58 -33.30
N GLN A 55 -8.60 18.23 -32.90
CA GLN A 55 -7.51 17.93 -33.82
C GLN A 55 -7.80 16.71 -34.71
N ALA A 56 -8.44 15.66 -34.17
CA ALA A 56 -8.80 14.48 -34.97
C ALA A 56 -9.79 14.79 -36.10
N VAL A 57 -10.62 15.83 -35.96
CA VAL A 57 -11.57 16.27 -36.99
C VAL A 57 -10.95 17.27 -37.96
N THR A 58 -10.14 18.20 -37.44
CA THR A 58 -9.62 19.34 -38.23
C THR A 58 -8.31 19.06 -38.94
N ALA A 59 -7.48 18.14 -38.41
CA ALA A 59 -6.23 17.76 -39.05
C ALA A 59 -6.51 16.80 -40.20
N SER A 60 -6.03 17.13 -41.40
CA SER A 60 -5.84 16.14 -42.45
C SER A 60 -4.66 15.26 -42.05
N LEU A 61 -4.94 14.19 -41.32
CA LEU A 61 -3.92 13.22 -40.92
C LEU A 61 -3.29 12.65 -42.20
N THR A 62 -1.96 12.75 -42.33
CA THR A 62 -1.26 12.00 -43.36
C THR A 62 -1.44 10.51 -43.09
N THR A 63 -1.40 9.68 -44.13
CA THR A 63 -1.56 8.22 -44.00
C THR A 63 -0.59 7.64 -42.96
N ASP A 64 0.65 8.15 -42.92
CA ASP A 64 1.70 7.74 -41.96
C ASP A 64 1.39 8.12 -40.50
N THR A 65 0.75 9.27 -40.27
CA THR A 65 0.32 9.69 -38.93
C THR A 65 -0.87 8.84 -38.47
N ALA A 66 -1.82 8.57 -39.37
CA ALA A 66 -2.99 7.75 -39.07
C ALA A 66 -2.62 6.29 -38.73
N THR A 67 -1.66 5.69 -39.46
CA THR A 67 -1.13 4.36 -39.14
C THR A 67 -0.45 4.34 -37.78
N THR A 68 0.39 5.35 -37.51
CA THR A 68 1.09 5.49 -36.23
C THR A 68 0.09 5.59 -35.07
N VAL A 69 -0.94 6.44 -35.17
CA VAL A 69 -1.98 6.58 -34.14
C VAL A 69 -2.74 5.26 -33.95
N LEU A 70 -3.05 4.54 -35.03
CA LEU A 70 -3.74 3.25 -34.95
C LEU A 70 -2.88 2.18 -34.25
N GLU A 71 -1.57 2.15 -34.51
CA GLU A 71 -0.61 1.32 -33.76
C GLU A 71 -0.60 1.70 -32.28
N TYR A 72 -0.65 3.00 -31.96
CA TYR A 72 -0.74 3.43 -30.56
C TYR A 72 -2.02 2.96 -29.86
N VAL A 73 -3.16 3.05 -30.54
CA VAL A 73 -4.46 2.61 -30.02
C VAL A 73 -4.48 1.09 -29.81
N THR A 74 -4.04 0.31 -30.80
CA THR A 74 -4.04 -1.16 -30.74
C THR A 74 -3.03 -1.69 -29.72
N GLY A 75 -1.81 -1.14 -29.68
CA GLY A 75 -0.80 -1.44 -28.66
C GLY A 75 -1.27 -1.08 -27.25
N GLY A 76 -1.88 0.10 -27.08
CA GLY A 76 -2.41 0.55 -25.80
C GLY A 76 -3.52 -0.36 -25.26
N ILE A 77 -4.43 -0.82 -26.13
CA ILE A 77 -5.49 -1.76 -25.76
C ILE A 77 -4.94 -3.14 -25.42
N ALA A 78 -3.92 -3.62 -26.13
CA ALA A 78 -3.29 -4.89 -25.81
C ALA A 78 -2.56 -4.84 -24.45
N VAL A 79 -1.83 -3.75 -24.16
CA VAL A 79 -1.19 -3.54 -22.86
C VAL A 79 -2.23 -3.43 -21.74
N LEU A 80 -3.34 -2.72 -21.98
CA LEU A 80 -4.46 -2.68 -21.03
C LEU A 80 -5.01 -4.08 -20.73
N TRP A 81 -5.17 -4.92 -21.76
CA TRP A 81 -5.61 -6.31 -21.58
C TRP A 81 -4.64 -7.12 -20.70
N VAL A 82 -3.34 -7.00 -20.94
CA VAL A 82 -2.31 -7.68 -20.12
C VAL A 82 -2.33 -7.15 -18.69
N LEU A 83 -2.40 -5.84 -18.50
CA LEU A 83 -2.47 -5.21 -17.19
C LEU A 83 -3.67 -5.72 -16.37
N LEU A 84 -4.87 -5.73 -16.97
CA LEU A 84 -6.09 -6.23 -16.32
C LEU A 84 -6.01 -7.74 -16.02
N SER A 85 -5.39 -8.51 -16.91
CA SER A 85 -5.15 -9.95 -16.70
C SER A 85 -4.21 -10.18 -15.51
N VAL A 86 -3.07 -9.47 -15.45
CA VAL A 86 -2.10 -9.54 -14.34
C VAL A 86 -2.72 -9.10 -13.02
N MET A 87 -3.47 -8.00 -13.01
CA MET A 87 -4.20 -7.55 -11.83
C MET A 87 -5.20 -8.61 -11.35
N THR A 88 -5.89 -9.29 -12.27
CA THR A 88 -6.82 -10.37 -11.94
C THR A 88 -6.09 -11.60 -11.43
N VAL A 89 -4.92 -11.96 -11.98
CA VAL A 89 -4.05 -13.02 -11.43
C VAL A 89 -3.69 -12.69 -9.98
N MET A 90 -3.18 -11.49 -9.72
CA MET A 90 -2.78 -11.05 -8.38
C MET A 90 -3.97 -11.10 -7.40
N ARG A 91 -5.15 -10.61 -7.80
CA ARG A 91 -6.36 -10.69 -6.98
C ARG A 91 -6.81 -12.12 -6.77
N THR A 92 -6.68 -12.99 -7.76
CA THR A 92 -7.06 -14.40 -7.65
C THR A 92 -6.16 -15.16 -6.70
N VAL A 93 -4.84 -14.97 -6.83
CA VAL A 93 -3.85 -15.58 -5.95
C VAL A 93 -4.04 -15.13 -4.50
N THR A 94 -4.28 -13.85 -4.27
CA THR A 94 -4.35 -13.29 -2.90
C THR A 94 -5.72 -13.49 -2.24
N ALA A 95 -6.81 -13.30 -2.98
CA ALA A 95 -8.16 -13.21 -2.42
C ALA A 95 -9.18 -14.11 -3.13
N VAL A 96 -9.34 -14.00 -4.45
CA VAL A 96 -10.53 -14.56 -5.15
C VAL A 96 -10.56 -16.09 -5.16
N ALA A 97 -9.41 -16.76 -5.26
CA ALA A 97 -9.38 -18.23 -5.16
C ALA A 97 -9.42 -18.74 -3.71
N ALA A 98 -9.27 -17.86 -2.70
CA ALA A 98 -9.63 -18.14 -1.30
C ALA A 98 -11.12 -17.88 -1.14
N VAL A 99 -11.95 -18.88 -1.43
CA VAL A 99 -13.37 -18.75 -1.18
C VAL A 99 -13.60 -18.67 0.33
N ASP A 100 -14.23 -17.59 0.78
CA ASP A 100 -14.67 -17.44 2.16
C ASP A 100 -15.80 -18.44 2.47
N GLU A 101 -15.71 -19.12 3.61
CA GLU A 101 -16.65 -20.19 4.00
C GLU A 101 -16.85 -21.24 2.87
N PRO A 102 -15.76 -21.90 2.42
CA PRO A 102 -15.79 -22.76 1.23
C PRO A 102 -16.77 -23.92 1.38
N ALA A 103 -16.98 -24.44 2.60
CA ALA A 103 -17.95 -25.50 2.86
C ALA A 103 -19.38 -25.07 2.49
N PHE A 104 -19.79 -23.84 2.77
CA PHE A 104 -21.14 -23.37 2.45
C PHE A 104 -21.32 -23.21 0.93
N LEU A 105 -20.35 -22.61 0.24
CA LEU A 105 -20.45 -22.40 -1.21
C LEU A 105 -20.35 -23.72 -2.00
N LEU A 106 -19.38 -24.57 -1.68
CA LEU A 106 -19.08 -25.78 -2.44
C LEU A 106 -20.09 -26.91 -2.20
N LEU A 107 -20.80 -26.91 -1.08
CA LEU A 107 -21.90 -27.86 -0.82
C LEU A 107 -23.24 -27.39 -1.37
N SER A 108 -23.46 -26.07 -1.49
CA SER A 108 -24.74 -25.51 -1.94
C SER A 108 -24.88 -25.45 -3.46
N THR A 109 -23.79 -25.55 -4.22
CA THR A 109 -23.83 -25.51 -5.69
C THR A 109 -22.68 -26.27 -6.34
N THR A 110 -22.75 -26.48 -7.66
CA THR A 110 -21.67 -27.13 -8.42
C THR A 110 -20.48 -26.19 -8.60
N VAL A 111 -19.27 -26.75 -8.68
CA VAL A 111 -18.03 -25.99 -8.95
C VAL A 111 -18.16 -25.09 -10.18
N ARG A 112 -18.84 -25.58 -11.23
CA ARG A 112 -19.12 -24.79 -12.44
C ARG A 112 -19.91 -23.52 -12.13
N ASN A 113 -20.95 -23.60 -11.32
CA ASN A 113 -21.75 -22.43 -10.95
C ASN A 113 -20.95 -21.46 -10.07
N ALA A 114 -20.14 -21.99 -9.15
CA ALA A 114 -19.26 -21.19 -8.29
C ALA A 114 -18.22 -20.42 -9.12
N VAL A 115 -17.50 -21.09 -10.03
CA VAL A 115 -16.50 -20.46 -10.92
C VAL A 115 -17.14 -19.39 -11.79
N VAL A 116 -18.24 -19.69 -12.48
CA VAL A 116 -18.92 -18.72 -13.33
C VAL A 116 -19.42 -17.53 -12.52
N GLY A 117 -19.98 -17.77 -11.33
CA GLY A 117 -20.47 -16.72 -10.43
C GLY A 117 -19.35 -15.82 -9.90
N ILE A 118 -18.23 -16.40 -9.46
CA ILE A 118 -17.07 -15.66 -8.97
C ILE A 118 -16.42 -14.83 -10.09
N VAL A 119 -16.24 -15.41 -11.28
CA VAL A 119 -15.70 -14.69 -12.44
C VAL A 119 -16.64 -13.56 -12.87
N ALA A 120 -17.97 -13.79 -12.86
CA ALA A 120 -18.95 -12.75 -13.15
C ALA A 120 -18.94 -11.61 -12.11
N ALA A 121 -18.81 -11.93 -10.82
CA ALA A 121 -18.63 -10.93 -9.76
C ALA A 121 -17.36 -10.11 -9.99
N GLU A 122 -16.28 -10.76 -10.40
CA GLU A 122 -15.01 -10.10 -10.67
C GLU A 122 -15.11 -9.17 -11.89
N VAL A 123 -15.72 -9.62 -12.99
CA VAL A 123 -16.04 -8.78 -14.15
C VAL A 123 -16.86 -7.56 -13.73
N ALA A 124 -17.90 -7.75 -12.90
CA ALA A 124 -18.74 -6.65 -12.42
C ALA A 124 -17.95 -5.62 -11.61
N ARG A 125 -16.98 -6.05 -10.78
CA ARG A 125 -16.10 -5.14 -10.02
C ARG A 125 -15.20 -4.32 -10.94
N TYR A 126 -14.58 -4.94 -11.95
CA TYR A 126 -13.77 -4.22 -12.93
C TYR A 126 -14.62 -3.23 -13.73
N VAL A 127 -15.81 -3.66 -14.18
CA VAL A 127 -16.77 -2.81 -14.89
C VAL A 127 -17.16 -1.58 -14.05
N LEU A 128 -17.45 -1.76 -12.76
CA LEU A 128 -17.85 -0.68 -11.85
C LEU A 128 -16.78 0.41 -11.71
N VAL A 129 -15.51 0.07 -11.90
CA VAL A 129 -14.39 1.02 -11.76
C VAL A 129 -13.95 1.57 -13.12
N VAL A 130 -13.76 0.70 -14.11
CA VAL A 130 -13.15 1.06 -15.38
C VAL A 130 -14.15 1.75 -16.31
N LEU A 131 -15.41 1.28 -16.42
CA LEU A 131 -16.35 1.88 -17.37
C LEU A 131 -16.70 3.34 -17.06
N PRO A 132 -16.93 3.78 -15.81
CA PRO A 132 -17.17 5.20 -15.54
C PRO A 132 -15.99 6.09 -15.94
N LEU A 133 -14.76 5.62 -15.73
CA LEU A 133 -13.55 6.35 -16.16
C LEU A 133 -13.45 6.39 -17.69
N THR A 134 -13.72 5.26 -18.37
CA THR A 134 -13.77 5.21 -19.84
C THR A 134 -14.82 6.17 -20.39
N ALA A 135 -16.03 6.19 -19.83
CA ALA A 135 -17.10 7.09 -20.27
C ALA A 135 -16.72 8.56 -20.04
N LEU A 136 -16.07 8.89 -18.93
CA LEU A 136 -15.56 10.24 -18.65
C LEU A 136 -14.53 10.69 -19.69
N PHE A 137 -13.49 9.88 -19.93
CA PHE A 137 -12.42 10.23 -20.86
C PHE A 137 -12.90 10.23 -22.31
N ALA A 138 -13.66 9.21 -22.73
CA ALA A 138 -14.24 9.16 -24.06
C ALA A 138 -15.25 10.29 -24.28
N GLY A 139 -15.99 10.70 -23.24
CA GLY A 139 -16.88 11.85 -23.27
C GLY A 139 -16.14 13.17 -23.48
N ALA A 140 -15.02 13.37 -22.78
CA ALA A 140 -14.16 14.53 -22.98
C ALA A 140 -13.63 14.60 -24.43
N PHE A 141 -13.18 13.47 -24.98
CA PHE A 141 -12.76 13.39 -26.38
C PHE A 141 -13.91 13.65 -27.36
N ALA A 142 -15.09 13.08 -27.09
CA ALA A 142 -16.29 13.24 -27.91
C ALA A 142 -16.78 14.69 -28.00
N VAL A 143 -16.63 15.48 -26.93
CA VAL A 143 -16.94 16.92 -26.93
C VAL A 143 -16.08 17.66 -27.96
N GLY A 144 -14.78 17.36 -28.00
CA GLY A 144 -13.87 17.93 -29.00
C GLY A 144 -14.13 17.46 -30.42
N ALA A 145 -14.42 16.17 -30.58
CA ALA A 145 -14.67 15.55 -31.88
C ALA A 145 -16.07 15.88 -32.46
N GLY A 146 -16.97 16.49 -31.67
CA GLY A 146 -18.33 16.80 -32.10
C GLY A 146 -19.21 15.58 -32.41
N THR A 147 -18.85 14.39 -31.92
CA THR A 147 -19.56 13.12 -32.17
C THR A 147 -19.63 12.25 -30.91
N PRO A 148 -20.75 11.58 -30.62
CA PRO A 148 -20.86 10.67 -29.47
C PRO A 148 -20.22 9.30 -29.71
N MET A 149 -19.76 9.00 -30.93
CA MET A 149 -19.24 7.67 -31.30
C MET A 149 -18.03 7.17 -30.47
N PRO A 150 -17.05 8.02 -30.07
CA PRO A 150 -15.97 7.63 -29.16
C PRO A 150 -16.47 7.02 -27.85
N VAL A 151 -17.58 7.53 -27.29
CA VAL A 151 -18.13 7.03 -26.01
C VAL A 151 -18.62 5.60 -26.16
N VAL A 152 -19.37 5.31 -27.23
CA VAL A 152 -19.93 3.98 -27.50
C VAL A 152 -18.81 2.98 -27.78
N THR A 153 -17.92 3.34 -28.70
CA THR A 153 -16.83 2.46 -29.16
C THR A 153 -15.79 2.18 -28.07
N ALA A 154 -15.42 3.18 -27.27
CA ALA A 154 -14.55 2.99 -26.12
C ALA A 154 -15.20 2.11 -25.05
N THR A 155 -16.48 2.33 -24.73
CA THR A 155 -17.20 1.52 -23.75
C THR A 155 -17.28 0.06 -24.19
N LEU A 156 -17.63 -0.19 -25.45
CA LEU A 156 -17.68 -1.56 -26.00
C LEU A 156 -16.30 -2.22 -26.04
N THR A 157 -15.26 -1.49 -26.44
CA THR A 157 -13.89 -1.99 -26.47
C THR A 157 -13.42 -2.39 -25.07
N VAL A 158 -13.60 -1.51 -24.09
CA VAL A 158 -13.20 -1.79 -22.70
C VAL A 158 -14.02 -2.92 -22.11
N ALA A 159 -15.33 -2.99 -22.38
CA ALA A 159 -16.14 -4.12 -21.96
C ALA A 159 -15.62 -5.46 -22.53
N LEU A 160 -15.25 -5.49 -23.82
CA LEU A 160 -14.67 -6.66 -24.47
C LEU A 160 -13.33 -7.07 -23.83
N VAL A 161 -12.47 -6.09 -23.55
CA VAL A 161 -11.18 -6.31 -22.87
C VAL A 161 -11.40 -6.86 -21.46
N VAL A 162 -12.30 -6.29 -20.66
CA VAL A 162 -12.57 -6.76 -19.28
C VAL A 162 -13.14 -8.18 -19.28
N VAL A 163 -14.14 -8.45 -20.13
CA VAL A 163 -14.81 -9.76 -20.20
C VAL A 163 -13.85 -10.87 -20.63
N THR A 164 -12.79 -10.56 -21.38
CA THR A 164 -11.77 -11.54 -21.79
C THR A 164 -10.59 -11.64 -20.82
N ALA A 165 -10.09 -10.52 -20.32
CA ALA A 165 -8.93 -10.47 -19.41
C ALA A 165 -9.23 -11.15 -18.06
N VAL A 166 -10.44 -10.95 -17.51
CA VAL A 166 -10.79 -11.44 -16.17
C VAL A 166 -10.85 -12.98 -16.11
N PRO A 167 -11.56 -13.70 -17.00
CA PRO A 167 -11.54 -15.17 -16.99
C PRO A 167 -10.14 -15.77 -17.18
N VAL A 168 -9.32 -15.18 -18.06
CA VAL A 168 -7.94 -15.63 -18.28
C VAL A 168 -7.09 -15.40 -17.04
N GLY A 169 -7.17 -14.21 -16.44
CA GLY A 169 -6.45 -13.91 -15.20
C GLY A 169 -6.90 -14.77 -14.02
N PHE A 170 -8.19 -15.11 -13.95
CA PHE A 170 -8.70 -16.05 -12.94
C PHE A 170 -8.13 -17.47 -13.14
N LEU A 171 -8.14 -17.99 -14.37
CA LEU A 171 -7.57 -19.29 -14.70
C LEU A 171 -6.07 -19.36 -14.37
N VAL A 172 -5.29 -18.36 -14.78
CA VAL A 172 -3.85 -18.32 -14.47
C VAL A 172 -3.64 -18.18 -12.97
N GLY A 173 -4.40 -17.30 -12.31
CA GLY A 173 -4.30 -17.05 -10.88
C GLY A 173 -4.62 -18.28 -10.02
N ILE A 174 -5.60 -19.11 -10.41
CA ILE A 174 -5.91 -20.32 -9.66
C ILE A 174 -4.81 -21.37 -9.76
N TRP A 175 -4.18 -21.51 -10.93
CA TRP A 175 -3.01 -22.37 -11.10
C TRP A 175 -1.82 -21.89 -10.30
N VAL A 176 -1.49 -20.60 -10.38
CA VAL A 176 -0.40 -20.02 -9.58
C VAL A 176 -0.64 -20.25 -8.10
N ARG A 177 -1.86 -20.01 -7.62
CA ARG A 177 -2.22 -20.25 -6.22
C ARG A 177 -2.07 -21.72 -5.85
N HIS A 178 -2.59 -22.63 -6.68
CA HIS A 178 -2.46 -24.07 -6.46
C HIS A 178 -0.99 -24.50 -6.33
N LEU A 179 -0.11 -24.00 -7.20
CA LEU A 179 1.32 -24.32 -7.16
C LEU A 179 1.98 -23.85 -5.85
N ILE A 180 1.67 -22.64 -5.37
CA ILE A 180 2.32 -22.08 -4.17
C ILE A 180 1.72 -22.54 -2.85
N THR A 181 0.49 -23.08 -2.83
CA THR A 181 -0.19 -23.48 -1.59
C THR A 181 -0.43 -24.98 -1.45
N VAL A 182 -0.58 -25.71 -2.57
CA VAL A 182 -0.96 -27.13 -2.58
C VAL A 182 0.19 -28.01 -3.07
N TYR A 183 0.86 -27.63 -4.16
CA TYR A 183 1.92 -28.46 -4.75
C TYR A 183 3.21 -28.40 -3.91
N GLU A 184 3.46 -29.44 -3.11
CA GLU A 184 4.51 -29.47 -2.09
C GLU A 184 5.91 -29.04 -2.57
N PRO A 185 6.42 -29.48 -3.75
CA PRO A 185 7.75 -29.08 -4.21
C PRO A 185 7.93 -27.57 -4.37
N ILE A 186 6.87 -26.85 -4.74
CA ILE A 186 6.89 -25.38 -4.92
C ILE A 186 6.50 -24.70 -3.61
N ALA A 187 5.47 -25.21 -2.94
CA ALA A 187 4.98 -24.64 -1.68
C ALA A 187 6.05 -24.62 -0.59
N ARG A 188 6.95 -25.61 -0.55
CA ARG A 188 8.12 -25.64 0.34
C ARG A 188 9.00 -24.41 0.19
N TYR A 189 9.12 -23.88 -1.04
CA TYR A 189 9.90 -22.68 -1.35
C TYR A 189 9.04 -21.43 -1.48
N ARG A 190 7.76 -21.43 -1.05
CA ARG A 190 6.84 -20.29 -1.21
C ARG A 190 7.44 -18.98 -0.72
N THR A 191 8.14 -19.00 0.41
CA THR A 191 8.74 -17.79 1.01
C THR A 191 9.91 -17.30 0.16
N LEU A 192 10.75 -18.21 -0.36
CA LEU A 192 11.86 -17.86 -1.25
C LEU A 192 11.36 -17.36 -2.61
N LEU A 193 10.33 -18.01 -3.18
CA LEU A 193 9.71 -17.58 -4.43
C LEU A 193 9.05 -16.22 -4.28
N PHE A 194 8.38 -15.97 -3.15
CA PHE A 194 7.80 -14.67 -2.84
C PHE A 194 8.89 -13.60 -2.69
N ALA A 195 9.97 -13.89 -1.96
CA ALA A 195 11.11 -12.99 -1.83
C ALA A 195 11.79 -12.71 -3.19
N ALA A 196 12.01 -13.75 -4.01
CA ALA A 196 12.60 -13.64 -5.34
C ALA A 196 11.70 -12.85 -6.30
N PHE A 197 10.38 -13.07 -6.26
CA PHE A 197 9.41 -12.30 -7.03
C PHE A 197 9.49 -10.81 -6.67
N TRP A 198 9.46 -10.46 -5.38
CA TRP A 198 9.56 -9.06 -4.96
C TRP A 198 10.91 -8.45 -5.30
N LEU A 199 12.00 -9.21 -5.17
CA LEU A 199 13.33 -8.75 -5.57
C LEU A 199 13.41 -8.47 -7.07
N ALA A 200 12.85 -9.37 -7.90
CA ALA A 200 12.78 -9.18 -9.34
C ALA A 200 11.87 -8.00 -9.73
N TYR A 201 10.69 -7.89 -9.10
CA TYR A 201 9.72 -6.83 -9.34
C TYR A 201 10.29 -5.46 -8.98
N PHE A 202 10.82 -5.30 -7.76
CA PHE A 202 11.44 -4.05 -7.35
C PHE A 202 12.74 -3.77 -8.08
N GLY A 203 13.54 -4.79 -8.41
CA GLY A 203 14.72 -4.64 -9.26
C GLY A 203 14.37 -4.12 -10.64
N ALA A 204 13.30 -4.64 -11.26
CA ALA A 204 12.82 -4.18 -12.57
C ALA A 204 12.26 -2.76 -12.53
N ILE A 205 11.57 -2.37 -11.45
CA ILE A 205 11.15 -0.97 -11.27
C ILE A 205 12.38 -0.07 -11.10
N ALA A 206 13.27 -0.45 -10.20
CA ALA A 206 14.42 0.36 -9.81
C ALA A 206 15.41 0.60 -10.97
N THR A 207 15.53 -0.35 -11.90
CA THR A 207 16.39 -0.26 -13.09
C THR A 207 15.68 0.29 -14.32
N GLY A 208 14.39 0.63 -14.23
CA GLY A 208 13.57 0.97 -15.40
C GLY A 208 13.25 -0.21 -16.32
N GLY A 209 13.66 -1.44 -15.95
CA GLY A 209 13.35 -2.67 -16.69
C GLY A 209 11.85 -2.90 -16.90
N LEU A 210 11.00 -2.47 -15.96
CA LEU A 210 9.55 -2.53 -16.15
C LEU A 210 9.08 -1.66 -17.33
N ASN A 211 9.66 -0.45 -17.50
CA ASN A 211 9.34 0.43 -18.62
C ASN A 211 9.80 -0.19 -19.94
N ALA A 212 10.99 -0.79 -19.96
CA ALA A 212 11.52 -1.50 -21.12
C ALA A 212 10.60 -2.68 -21.51
N VAL A 213 10.20 -3.50 -20.53
CA VAL A 213 9.26 -4.61 -20.74
C VAL A 213 7.93 -4.11 -21.30
N MET A 214 7.35 -3.05 -20.72
CA MET A 214 6.11 -2.45 -21.22
C MET A 214 6.25 -1.90 -22.64
N GLY A 215 7.37 -1.25 -22.97
CA GLY A 215 7.67 -0.79 -24.32
C GLY A 215 7.78 -1.94 -25.32
N THR A 216 8.53 -3.00 -25.00
CA THR A 216 8.60 -4.19 -25.86
C THR A 216 7.25 -4.88 -26.02
N LEU A 217 6.48 -4.99 -24.94
CA LEU A 217 5.16 -5.62 -24.97
C LEU A 217 4.19 -4.80 -25.84
N PHE A 218 4.24 -3.48 -25.71
CA PHE A 218 3.47 -2.56 -26.53
C PHE A 218 3.74 -2.76 -28.03
N THR A 219 5.00 -2.70 -28.44
CA THR A 219 5.40 -2.89 -29.85
C THR A 219 5.14 -4.30 -30.34
N ALA A 220 5.34 -5.33 -29.52
CA ALA A 220 5.11 -6.71 -29.92
C ALA A 220 3.61 -7.05 -30.03
N LEU A 221 2.78 -6.44 -29.18
CA LEU A 221 1.35 -6.76 -29.14
C LEU A 221 0.48 -5.88 -30.03
N GLN A 222 0.96 -4.72 -30.51
CA GLN A 222 0.15 -3.82 -31.34
C GLN A 222 -0.39 -4.50 -32.61
N THR A 223 0.37 -5.43 -33.21
CA THR A 223 -0.04 -6.21 -34.39
C THR A 223 -0.65 -7.57 -34.04
N SER A 224 -0.70 -7.94 -32.77
CA SER A 224 -1.19 -9.24 -32.31
C SER A 224 -2.72 -9.27 -32.20
N PRO A 225 -3.33 -10.47 -32.08
CA PRO A 225 -4.77 -10.59 -31.82
C PRO A 225 -5.26 -9.89 -30.54
N LEU A 226 -4.37 -9.62 -29.58
CA LEU A 226 -4.70 -8.86 -28.38
C LEU A 226 -4.88 -7.36 -28.65
N GLY A 227 -4.30 -6.84 -29.74
CA GLY A 227 -4.47 -5.45 -30.19
C GLY A 227 -5.71 -5.23 -31.05
N TRP A 228 -6.30 -6.30 -31.60
CA TRP A 228 -7.47 -6.20 -32.49
C TRP A 228 -8.70 -5.48 -31.91
N PRO A 229 -9.02 -5.59 -30.60
CA PRO A 229 -10.09 -4.76 -30.01
C PRO A 229 -9.84 -3.25 -30.18
N GLY A 230 -8.59 -2.81 -30.35
CA GLY A 230 -8.27 -1.41 -30.65
C GLY A 230 -8.84 -0.91 -31.97
N HIS A 231 -9.08 -1.78 -32.96
CA HIS A 231 -9.79 -1.38 -34.18
C HIS A 231 -11.26 -1.04 -33.92
N LEU A 232 -11.90 -1.65 -32.90
CA LEU A 232 -13.25 -1.26 -32.49
C LEU A 232 -13.26 0.16 -31.90
N LEU A 233 -12.26 0.51 -31.08
CA LEU A 233 -12.09 1.87 -30.58
C LEU A 233 -11.81 2.86 -31.72
N ALA A 234 -10.96 2.47 -32.69
CA ALA A 234 -10.63 3.30 -33.83
C ALA A 234 -11.85 3.67 -34.69
N THR A 235 -12.92 2.85 -34.73
CA THR A 235 -14.17 3.21 -35.44
C THR A 235 -14.84 4.47 -34.90
N GLY A 236 -14.57 4.84 -33.64
CA GLY A 236 -15.11 6.06 -33.04
C GLY A 236 -14.24 7.29 -33.23
N ILE A 237 -13.01 7.13 -33.70
CA ILE A 237 -12.05 8.22 -33.85
C ILE A 237 -12.09 8.72 -35.31
N PRO A 238 -12.49 9.98 -35.56
CA PRO A 238 -12.48 10.54 -36.90
C PRO A 238 -11.08 10.49 -37.53
N GLY A 239 -11.02 10.19 -38.83
CA GLY A 239 -9.76 10.16 -39.59
C GLY A 239 -8.92 8.88 -39.47
N LEU A 240 -9.37 7.87 -38.72
CA LEU A 240 -8.74 6.55 -38.68
C LEU A 240 -9.51 5.54 -39.55
N GLU A 241 -8.76 4.63 -40.19
CA GLU A 241 -9.33 3.52 -40.98
C GLU A 241 -9.23 2.20 -40.20
N PRO A 242 -10.32 1.75 -39.56
CA PRO A 242 -10.33 0.50 -38.81
C PRO A 242 -10.40 -0.73 -39.75
N SER A 243 -9.78 -1.84 -39.33
CA SER A 243 -9.87 -3.10 -40.07
C SER A 243 -11.06 -3.94 -39.60
N ILE A 244 -12.09 -4.06 -40.46
CA ILE A 244 -13.27 -4.92 -40.22
C ILE A 244 -12.90 -6.38 -39.87
N PRO A 245 -11.95 -7.05 -40.56
CA PRO A 245 -11.59 -8.42 -40.20
C PRO A 245 -10.97 -8.53 -38.79
N ALA A 246 -10.23 -7.52 -38.33
CA ALA A 246 -9.70 -7.54 -36.96
C ALA A 246 -10.80 -7.33 -35.92
N ILE A 247 -11.78 -6.46 -36.18
CA ILE A 247 -12.94 -6.30 -35.30
C ILE A 247 -13.72 -7.62 -35.19
N ALA A 248 -14.02 -8.27 -36.32
CA ALA A 248 -14.68 -9.57 -36.33
C ALA A 248 -13.85 -10.64 -35.61
N GLY A 249 -12.53 -10.66 -35.86
CA GLY A 249 -11.58 -11.53 -35.19
C GLY A 249 -11.50 -11.29 -33.68
N ALA A 250 -11.57 -10.04 -33.23
CA ALA A 250 -11.59 -9.67 -31.82
C ALA A 250 -12.84 -10.19 -31.11
N VAL A 251 -14.02 -10.04 -31.73
CA VAL A 251 -15.29 -10.52 -31.16
C VAL A 251 -15.33 -12.05 -31.14
N ALA A 252 -14.99 -12.71 -32.25
CA ALA A 252 -14.97 -14.17 -32.32
C ALA A 252 -13.90 -14.77 -31.39
N GLY A 253 -12.70 -14.17 -31.37
CA GLY A 253 -11.60 -14.52 -30.49
C GLY A 253 -11.97 -14.35 -29.02
N ALA A 254 -12.67 -13.28 -28.65
CA ALA A 254 -13.16 -13.07 -27.29
C ALA A 254 -14.13 -14.16 -26.85
N VAL A 255 -15.12 -14.52 -27.68
CA VAL A 255 -16.08 -15.59 -27.37
C VAL A 255 -15.35 -16.93 -27.17
N CYS A 256 -14.43 -17.27 -28.07
CA CYS A 256 -13.63 -18.49 -27.97
C CYS A 256 -12.75 -18.49 -26.71
N LEU A 257 -12.03 -17.39 -26.46
CA LEU A 257 -11.11 -17.27 -25.33
C LEU A 257 -11.85 -17.35 -23.99
N VAL A 258 -13.00 -16.69 -23.84
CA VAL A 258 -13.81 -16.77 -22.62
C VAL A 258 -14.35 -18.18 -22.42
N ALA A 259 -14.87 -18.81 -23.47
CA ALA A 259 -15.37 -20.18 -23.39
C ALA A 259 -14.28 -21.16 -22.95
N VAL A 260 -13.10 -21.09 -23.55
CA VAL A 260 -11.93 -21.92 -23.20
C VAL A 260 -11.44 -21.61 -21.79
N ALA A 261 -11.30 -20.34 -21.42
CA ALA A 261 -10.83 -19.94 -20.10
C ALA A 261 -11.76 -20.44 -18.99
N ILE A 262 -13.08 -20.29 -19.15
CA ILE A 262 -14.06 -20.81 -18.19
C ILE A 262 -14.05 -22.34 -18.17
N ALA A 263 -14.03 -23.00 -19.33
CA ALA A 263 -13.99 -24.46 -19.41
C ALA A 263 -12.75 -25.05 -18.73
N ALA A 264 -11.59 -24.39 -18.84
CA ALA A 264 -10.36 -24.79 -18.15
C ALA A 264 -10.34 -24.37 -16.67
N ALA A 265 -11.00 -23.27 -16.30
CA ALA A 265 -11.05 -22.78 -14.93
C ALA A 265 -11.86 -23.70 -14.01
N VAL A 266 -12.93 -24.33 -14.51
CA VAL A 266 -13.75 -25.26 -13.73
C VAL A 266 -12.94 -26.45 -13.17
N PRO A 267 -12.23 -27.26 -13.97
CA PRO A 267 -11.43 -28.37 -13.46
C PRO A 267 -10.16 -27.90 -12.71
N ALA A 268 -9.66 -26.68 -12.97
CA ALA A 268 -8.57 -26.11 -12.18
C ALA A 268 -9.05 -25.72 -10.77
N ALA A 269 -10.23 -25.12 -10.67
CA ALA A 269 -10.85 -24.76 -9.41
C ALA A 269 -11.25 -25.97 -8.59
N ASP A 270 -11.83 -26.98 -9.23
CA ASP A 270 -12.13 -28.28 -8.60
C ASP A 270 -10.89 -28.87 -7.94
N ARG A 271 -9.78 -29.00 -8.69
CA ARG A 271 -8.51 -29.48 -8.14
C ARG A 271 -7.95 -28.62 -7.03
N HIS A 272 -8.10 -27.30 -7.09
CA HIS A 272 -7.55 -26.42 -6.05
C HIS A 272 -8.39 -26.41 -4.78
N TRP A 273 -9.71 -26.29 -4.90
CA TRP A 273 -10.61 -26.14 -3.76
C TRP A 273 -10.80 -27.43 -2.96
N PHE A 274 -10.62 -28.59 -3.59
CA PHE A 274 -10.70 -29.89 -2.92
C PHE A 274 -9.34 -30.50 -2.56
N ALA A 275 -8.23 -29.80 -2.81
CA ALA A 275 -6.91 -30.31 -2.44
C ALA A 275 -6.49 -29.90 -1.02
N ASP A 276 -5.78 -30.80 -0.35
CA ASP A 276 -5.17 -30.52 0.94
C ASP A 276 -3.96 -29.58 0.79
N PRO A 277 -3.81 -28.56 1.64
CA PRO A 277 -2.65 -27.67 1.63
C PRO A 277 -1.33 -28.44 1.84
N ALA A 278 -0.26 -27.96 1.22
CA ALA A 278 1.07 -28.53 1.44
C ALA A 278 1.51 -28.36 2.91
N ARG A 279 1.99 -29.44 3.52
CA ARG A 279 2.54 -29.45 4.88
C ARG A 279 3.99 -28.99 4.85
N THR A 280 4.23 -27.68 4.95
CA THR A 280 5.58 -27.09 4.90
C THR A 280 6.19 -26.83 6.27
N ASP A 281 5.38 -26.83 7.33
CA ASP A 281 5.74 -26.29 8.65
C ASP A 281 5.83 -27.40 9.73
N ASP A 282 6.00 -28.66 9.35
CA ASP A 282 6.35 -29.74 10.28
C ASP A 282 7.83 -29.58 10.70
N GLU A 283 8.15 -28.48 11.38
CA GLU A 283 9.45 -28.32 12.04
C GLU A 283 9.53 -29.31 13.22
N PRO A 284 10.57 -30.17 13.28
CA PRO A 284 10.83 -30.91 14.50
C PRO A 284 11.06 -29.89 15.61
N VAL A 285 10.35 -30.04 16.73
CA VAL A 285 10.55 -29.23 17.94
C VAL A 285 11.95 -29.51 18.46
N GLY A 286 12.94 -28.83 17.89
CA GLY A 286 14.29 -28.81 18.42
C GLY A 286 14.26 -28.07 19.74
N GLU A 287 14.85 -28.66 20.77
CA GLU A 287 15.12 -27.98 22.03
C GLU A 287 16.09 -26.83 21.78
N GLU A 288 15.58 -25.68 21.30
CA GLU A 288 16.36 -24.45 21.26
C GLU A 288 16.70 -24.08 22.70
N SER A 289 17.96 -24.27 23.08
CA SER A 289 18.48 -23.77 24.35
C SER A 289 18.28 -22.25 24.38
N SER A 290 17.26 -21.80 25.11
CA SER A 290 16.93 -20.39 25.32
C SER A 290 18.12 -19.68 25.97
N SER A 291 19.03 -19.12 25.17
CA SER A 291 20.16 -18.37 25.70
C SER A 291 19.65 -17.09 26.37
N ASP A 292 19.83 -16.96 27.68
CA ASP A 292 19.30 -15.83 28.47
C ASP A 292 20.18 -14.56 28.42
N ARG A 293 20.84 -14.33 27.28
CA ARG A 293 21.86 -13.29 27.10
C ARG A 293 21.34 -11.88 27.39
N LEU A 294 20.09 -11.59 27.00
CA LEU A 294 19.46 -10.29 27.24
C LEU A 294 19.25 -10.00 28.74
N THR A 295 18.84 -11.01 29.51
CA THR A 295 18.66 -10.87 30.96
C THR A 295 20.00 -10.67 31.66
N ALA A 296 21.05 -11.35 31.20
CA ALA A 296 22.42 -11.17 31.69
C ALA A 296 22.97 -9.77 31.37
N LEU A 297 22.74 -9.24 30.16
CA LEU A 297 23.14 -7.88 29.76
C LEU A 297 22.50 -6.79 30.63
N LEU A 298 21.27 -7.00 31.11
CA LEU A 298 20.55 -6.04 31.95
C LEU A 298 20.77 -6.26 33.45
N ALA A 299 21.41 -7.36 33.85
CA ALA A 299 21.70 -7.64 35.25
C ALA A 299 22.64 -6.59 35.85
N GLY A 300 22.30 -6.11 37.06
CA GLY A 300 23.07 -5.10 37.77
C GLY A 300 22.95 -3.66 37.23
N ARG A 301 22.41 -3.45 36.02
CA ARG A 301 22.27 -2.12 35.40
C ARG A 301 20.92 -1.46 35.63
N VAL A 302 19.88 -2.27 35.80
CA VAL A 302 18.50 -1.81 36.04
C VAL A 302 17.84 -2.64 37.12
N SER A 303 16.81 -2.08 37.77
CA SER A 303 16.05 -2.81 38.78
C SER A 303 15.41 -4.07 38.19
N ARG A 304 15.24 -5.10 39.02
CA ARG A 304 14.64 -6.38 38.61
C ARG A 304 13.28 -6.20 37.92
N PRO A 305 12.34 -5.35 38.40
CA PRO A 305 11.05 -5.14 37.73
C PRO A 305 11.19 -4.54 36.33
N VAL A 306 12.00 -3.49 36.16
CA VAL A 306 12.24 -2.84 34.86
C VAL A 306 12.83 -3.84 33.87
N ARG A 307 13.84 -4.62 34.30
CA ARG A 307 14.44 -5.68 33.48
C ARG A 307 13.42 -6.71 33.03
N THR A 308 12.59 -7.21 33.95
CA THR A 308 11.57 -8.22 33.64
C THR A 308 10.59 -7.70 32.59
N VAL A 309 10.12 -6.46 32.73
CA VAL A 309 9.23 -5.82 31.76
C VAL A 309 9.92 -5.69 30.39
N THR A 310 11.16 -5.22 30.35
CA THR A 310 11.96 -5.08 29.11
C THR A 310 12.14 -6.42 28.38
N VAL A 311 12.61 -7.45 29.08
CA VAL A 311 12.85 -8.78 28.50
C VAL A 311 11.54 -9.41 28.03
N THR A 312 10.46 -9.25 28.81
CA THR A 312 9.14 -9.79 28.46
C THR A 312 8.59 -9.12 27.21
N ALA A 313 8.72 -7.80 27.08
CA ALA A 313 8.30 -7.06 25.90
C ALA A 313 9.03 -7.56 24.65
N ILE A 314 10.36 -7.64 24.68
CA ILE A 314 11.18 -8.10 23.55
C ILE A 314 10.87 -9.56 23.18
N ARG A 315 10.75 -10.46 24.16
CA ARG A 315 10.42 -11.88 23.91
C ARG A 315 9.02 -12.06 23.32
N ARG A 316 8.02 -11.32 23.81
CA ARG A 316 6.65 -11.37 23.26
C ARG A 316 6.63 -10.90 21.82
N THR A 317 7.35 -9.82 21.50
CA THR A 317 7.48 -9.32 20.14
C THR A 317 8.21 -10.30 19.23
N LYS A 318 9.28 -10.95 19.70
CA LYS A 318 9.97 -12.02 18.94
C LYS A 318 9.04 -13.21 18.64
N ARG A 319 8.19 -13.60 19.60
CA ARG A 319 7.23 -14.71 19.43
C ARG A 319 6.02 -14.34 18.55
N ALA A 320 5.66 -13.06 18.49
CA ALA A 320 4.53 -12.56 17.70
C ALA A 320 4.93 -11.33 16.86
N PRO A 321 5.84 -11.49 15.87
CA PRO A 321 6.41 -10.37 15.12
C PRO A 321 5.39 -9.65 14.24
N ILE A 322 4.26 -10.30 13.93
CA ILE A 322 3.14 -9.71 13.19
C ILE A 322 2.61 -8.43 13.84
N ARG A 323 2.80 -8.29 15.17
CA ARG A 323 2.50 -7.06 15.90
C ARG A 323 3.26 -5.88 15.34
N LEU A 324 4.47 -6.04 14.80
CA LEU A 324 5.28 -4.95 14.25
C LEU A 324 4.96 -4.59 12.79
N ALA A 325 4.04 -5.30 12.12
CA ALA A 325 3.76 -5.08 10.70
C ALA A 325 3.37 -3.63 10.39
N TYR A 326 2.71 -2.94 11.34
CA TYR A 326 2.33 -1.54 11.18
C TYR A 326 3.51 -0.57 11.17
N ALA A 327 4.64 -0.94 11.78
CA ALA A 327 5.87 -0.18 11.67
C ALA A 327 6.45 -0.27 10.24
N GLY A 328 6.26 -1.41 9.57
CA GLY A 328 6.79 -1.66 8.22
C GLY A 328 6.01 -0.98 7.09
N TYR A 329 4.71 -0.72 7.23
CA TYR A 329 3.90 -0.16 6.13
C TYR A 329 4.45 1.16 5.55
N PRO A 330 4.91 2.14 6.35
CA PRO A 330 5.51 3.36 5.79
C PRO A 330 6.74 3.13 4.92
N LEU A 331 7.52 2.06 5.14
CA LEU A 331 8.67 1.72 4.29
C LEU A 331 8.27 1.36 2.86
N LEU A 332 7.03 0.94 2.63
CA LEU A 332 6.55 0.70 1.27
C LEU A 332 6.56 1.98 0.42
N GLY A 333 6.38 3.15 1.05
CA GLY A 333 6.52 4.44 0.36
C GLY A 333 7.96 4.72 -0.09
N ALA A 334 8.95 4.20 0.64
CA ALA A 334 10.37 4.38 0.29
C ALA A 334 10.75 3.70 -1.04
N LEU A 335 10.00 2.65 -1.43
CA LEU A 335 10.22 1.93 -2.69
C LEU A 335 10.10 2.84 -3.92
N GLY A 336 9.26 3.88 -3.84
CA GLY A 336 9.10 4.86 -4.92
C GLY A 336 10.35 5.70 -5.19
N PHE A 337 11.29 5.78 -4.26
CA PHE A 337 12.53 6.55 -4.41
C PHE A 337 13.74 5.70 -4.82
N VAL A 338 13.60 4.36 -4.92
CA VAL A 338 14.72 3.48 -5.22
C VAL A 338 15.30 3.76 -6.61
N GLN A 339 14.44 3.95 -7.62
CA GLN A 339 14.87 4.32 -8.97
C GLN A 339 15.69 5.62 -8.95
N GLN A 340 15.21 6.64 -8.24
CA GLN A 340 15.91 7.92 -8.10
C GLN A 340 17.28 7.76 -7.43
N ILE A 341 17.40 6.95 -6.37
CA ILE A 341 18.69 6.68 -5.71
C ILE A 341 19.68 6.02 -6.69
N ILE A 342 19.21 5.06 -7.48
CA ILE A 342 20.06 4.35 -8.46
C ILE A 342 20.52 5.29 -9.57
N GLU A 343 19.60 6.09 -10.12
CA GLU A 343 19.90 7.06 -11.19
C GLU A 343 20.89 8.14 -10.73
N LEU A 344 20.74 8.62 -9.50
CA LEU A 344 21.65 9.61 -8.90
C LEU A 344 22.98 9.00 -8.41
N GLY A 345 23.07 7.67 -8.31
CA GLY A 345 24.20 6.95 -7.69
C GLY A 345 24.45 7.27 -6.21
N THR A 346 23.56 8.04 -5.58
CA THR A 346 23.68 8.54 -4.21
C THR A 346 22.29 8.67 -3.59
N VAL A 347 22.21 8.61 -2.25
CA VAL A 347 20.96 8.86 -1.53
C VAL A 347 20.72 10.36 -1.46
N PRO A 348 19.61 10.91 -1.98
CA PRO A 348 19.33 12.34 -1.87
C PRO A 348 19.28 12.80 -0.40
N ALA A 349 19.77 14.00 -0.10
CA ALA A 349 19.84 14.53 1.26
C ALA A 349 18.46 14.54 1.98
N PHE A 350 17.39 14.88 1.26
CA PHE A 350 16.02 14.84 1.84
C PHE A 350 15.61 13.42 2.24
N LEU A 351 16.07 12.41 1.51
CA LEU A 351 15.74 11.01 1.74
C LEU A 351 16.56 10.43 2.90
N ALA A 352 17.82 10.86 3.04
CA ALA A 352 18.63 10.58 4.24
C ALA A 352 17.94 11.10 5.51
N VAL A 353 17.45 12.34 5.49
CA VAL A 353 16.66 12.91 6.60
C VAL A 353 15.37 12.12 6.83
N LEU A 354 14.66 11.73 5.76
CA LEU A 354 13.43 10.94 5.86
C LEU A 354 13.67 9.57 6.51
N PHE A 355 14.73 8.86 6.13
CA PHE A 355 15.08 7.56 6.72
C PHE A 355 15.49 7.69 8.19
N CYS A 356 16.22 8.74 8.55
CA CYS A 356 16.54 9.06 9.93
C CYS A 356 15.27 9.37 10.75
N LEU A 357 14.36 10.18 10.20
CA LEU A 357 13.09 10.48 10.84
C LEU A 357 12.24 9.21 11.02
N TYR A 358 12.24 8.32 10.03
CA TYR A 358 11.60 7.02 10.14
C TYR A 358 12.22 6.16 11.25
N ALA A 359 13.55 6.12 11.40
CA ALA A 359 14.20 5.38 12.49
C ALA A 359 13.82 5.94 13.87
N VAL A 360 13.80 7.27 14.01
CA VAL A 360 13.33 7.97 15.22
C VAL A 360 11.87 7.64 15.52
N TRP A 361 11.02 7.68 14.51
CA TRP A 361 9.61 7.35 14.61
C TRP A 361 9.38 5.88 14.98
N ALA A 362 10.12 4.96 14.35
CA ALA A 362 10.02 3.53 14.58
C ALA A 362 10.39 3.17 16.03
N ALA A 363 11.40 3.82 16.63
CA ALA A 363 11.86 3.53 17.98
C ALA A 363 10.73 3.56 19.04
N GLY A 364 9.84 4.55 19.00
CA GLY A 364 8.69 4.61 19.90
C GLY A 364 7.50 3.76 19.46
N VAL A 365 7.36 3.51 18.16
CA VAL A 365 6.30 2.64 17.63
C VAL A 365 6.42 1.21 18.13
N LEU A 366 7.64 0.65 18.21
CA LEU A 366 7.87 -0.78 18.41
C LEU A 366 7.33 -1.35 19.72
N PHE A 367 7.39 -0.60 20.82
CA PHE A 367 7.11 -1.14 22.17
C PHE A 367 6.30 -0.22 23.07
N THR A 368 6.11 1.05 22.71
CA THR A 368 5.58 2.05 23.64
C THR A 368 4.32 2.75 23.16
N LEU A 369 3.84 2.49 21.95
CA LEU A 369 2.66 3.17 21.39
C LEU A 369 1.30 2.59 21.86
N ASN A 370 1.30 1.48 22.61
CA ASN A 370 0.10 0.91 23.22
C ASN A 370 0.40 0.21 24.57
N PRO A 371 0.96 0.93 25.56
CA PRO A 371 1.52 0.31 26.75
C PRO A 371 0.44 -0.40 27.61
N LEU A 372 -0.79 0.09 27.65
CA LEU A 372 -1.85 -0.59 28.41
C LEU A 372 -2.43 -1.76 27.60
N GLY A 373 -2.73 -1.54 26.32
CA GLY A 373 -3.31 -2.55 25.45
C GLY A 373 -2.41 -3.78 25.22
N ASP A 374 -1.09 -3.59 25.17
CA ASP A 374 -0.12 -4.69 24.96
C ASP A 374 -0.06 -5.70 26.12
N LEU A 375 -0.60 -5.34 27.29
CA LEU A 375 -0.75 -6.26 28.41
C LEU A 375 -1.87 -7.28 28.13
N GLY A 376 -2.89 -6.91 27.36
CA GLY A 376 -3.99 -7.77 26.96
C GLY A 376 -4.67 -8.44 28.17
N PRO A 377 -4.89 -9.77 28.14
CA PRO A 377 -5.50 -10.50 29.26
C PRO A 377 -4.70 -10.42 30.58
N ALA A 378 -3.42 -10.07 30.54
CA ALA A 378 -2.59 -9.92 31.73
C ALA A 378 -2.76 -8.56 32.42
N LEU A 379 -3.50 -7.61 31.82
CA LEU A 379 -3.67 -6.26 32.36
C LEU A 379 -4.18 -6.27 33.81
N PRO A 380 -5.25 -7.00 34.19
CA PRO A 380 -5.73 -7.03 35.58
C PRO A 380 -4.69 -7.50 36.58
N ALA A 381 -3.96 -8.57 36.25
CA ALA A 381 -2.91 -9.09 37.11
C ALA A 381 -1.71 -8.13 37.23
N VAL A 382 -1.42 -7.37 36.18
CA VAL A 382 -0.28 -6.44 36.16
C VAL A 382 -0.59 -5.16 36.95
N VAL A 383 -1.78 -4.57 36.78
CA VAL A 383 -2.17 -3.33 37.50
C VAL A 383 -2.47 -3.57 38.98
N THR A 384 -2.84 -4.80 39.37
CA THR A 384 -3.05 -5.19 40.78
C THR A 384 -1.79 -5.72 41.47
N SER A 385 -0.67 -5.84 40.74
CA SER A 385 0.60 -6.29 41.30
C SER A 385 1.36 -5.18 42.04
N THR A 386 2.49 -5.51 42.66
CA THR A 386 3.39 -4.53 43.28
C THR A 386 4.23 -3.73 42.26
N LEU A 387 3.92 -3.83 40.97
CA LEU A 387 4.64 -3.13 39.90
C LEU A 387 4.19 -1.67 39.84
N THR A 388 5.09 -0.73 40.03
CA THR A 388 4.76 0.70 39.90
C THR A 388 4.75 1.14 38.43
N GLY A 389 3.99 2.19 38.11
CA GLY A 389 3.93 2.80 36.78
C GLY A 389 5.30 3.20 36.27
N GLN A 390 6.16 3.75 37.13
CA GLN A 390 7.55 4.05 36.77
C GLN A 390 8.31 2.82 36.27
N GLN A 391 8.16 1.68 36.94
CA GLN A 391 8.83 0.43 36.56
C GLN A 391 8.26 -0.14 35.26
N ALA A 392 6.94 -0.12 35.10
CA ALA A 392 6.25 -0.59 33.90
C ALA A 392 6.61 0.24 32.66
N ILE A 393 6.56 1.57 32.77
CA ILE A 393 6.81 2.48 31.65
C ILE A 393 8.31 2.51 31.30
N ARG A 394 9.23 2.62 32.27
CA ARG A 394 10.67 2.57 32.01
C ARG A 394 11.10 1.26 31.35
N GLY A 395 10.53 0.14 31.77
CA GLY A 395 10.82 -1.17 31.16
C GLY A 395 10.52 -1.21 29.67
N ARG A 396 9.42 -0.58 29.23
CA ARG A 396 9.06 -0.50 27.81
C ARG A 396 9.87 0.53 27.04
N ILE A 397 10.13 1.70 27.63
CA ILE A 397 11.03 2.71 27.04
C ILE A 397 12.40 2.09 26.79
N LEU A 398 12.93 1.32 27.74
CA LEU A 398 14.20 0.61 27.60
C LEU A 398 14.14 -0.44 26.49
N ALA A 399 13.04 -1.19 26.35
CA ALA A 399 12.85 -2.13 25.24
C ALA A 399 12.88 -1.40 23.87
N GLY A 400 12.20 -0.26 23.78
CA GLY A 400 12.25 0.64 22.63
C GLY A 400 13.65 1.12 22.31
N ALA A 401 14.36 1.67 23.30
CA ALA A 401 15.70 2.21 23.11
C ALA A 401 16.74 1.13 22.74
N LEU A 402 16.67 -0.07 23.35
CA LEU A 402 17.61 -1.16 23.05
C LEU A 402 17.56 -1.63 21.59
N VAL A 403 16.41 -1.49 20.93
CA VAL A 403 16.24 -1.84 19.51
C VAL A 403 16.39 -0.59 18.62
N GLY A 404 15.76 0.51 19.02
CA GLY A 404 15.70 1.75 18.25
C GLY A 404 17.02 2.50 18.15
N VAL A 405 17.83 2.55 19.21
CA VAL A 405 19.10 3.30 19.21
C VAL A 405 20.15 2.66 18.28
N PRO A 406 20.41 1.33 18.33
CA PRO A 406 21.30 0.70 17.38
C PRO A 406 20.82 0.87 15.93
N LEU A 407 19.50 0.74 15.69
CA LEU A 407 18.91 0.95 14.38
C LEU A 407 19.11 2.40 13.90
N ALA A 408 18.83 3.38 14.75
CA ALA A 408 19.03 4.80 14.46
C ALA A 408 20.48 5.12 14.11
N LEU A 409 21.44 4.58 14.87
CA LEU A 409 22.87 4.76 14.61
C LEU A 409 23.27 4.18 13.25
N VAL A 410 22.90 2.93 12.97
CA VAL A 410 23.25 2.26 11.71
C VAL A 410 22.61 2.94 10.52
N VAL A 411 21.30 3.25 10.60
CA VAL A 411 20.57 3.91 9.52
C VAL A 411 21.17 5.28 9.22
N SER A 412 21.33 6.13 10.24
CA SER A 412 21.83 7.50 10.04
C SER A 412 23.25 7.57 9.51
N LEU A 413 24.16 6.69 9.97
CA LEU A 413 25.50 6.60 9.42
C LEU A 413 25.48 6.09 7.96
N ALA A 414 24.72 5.03 7.68
CA ALA A 414 24.65 4.46 6.34
C ALA A 414 24.09 5.47 5.31
N VAL A 415 22.96 6.12 5.62
CA VAL A 415 22.35 7.10 4.71
C VAL A 415 23.11 8.41 4.67
N GLY A 416 23.77 8.81 5.76
CA GLY A 416 24.62 10.00 5.78
C GLY A 416 25.84 9.84 4.88
N ILE A 417 26.53 8.69 4.95
CA ILE A 417 27.68 8.35 4.10
C ILE A 417 27.25 8.17 2.64
N ALA A 418 26.10 7.54 2.39
CA ALA A 418 25.59 7.31 1.03
C ALA A 418 24.99 8.57 0.38
N SER A 419 24.83 9.66 1.15
CA SER A 419 24.25 10.93 0.71
C SER A 419 25.36 11.96 0.46
N PRO A 420 25.14 12.99 -0.37
CA PRO A 420 26.10 14.09 -0.56
C PRO A 420 26.20 15.04 0.65
N LEU A 421 26.06 14.53 1.87
CA LEU A 421 26.16 15.30 3.11
C LEU A 421 27.62 15.42 3.55
N GLY A 422 28.00 16.59 4.05
CA GLY A 422 29.30 16.75 4.71
C GLY A 422 29.41 15.88 5.98
N LEU A 423 30.64 15.62 6.45
CA LEU A 423 30.87 14.86 7.68
C LEU A 423 30.19 15.49 8.90
N GLU A 424 30.22 16.82 9.00
CA GLU A 424 29.55 17.57 10.08
C GLU A 424 28.04 17.39 10.05
N GLN A 425 27.42 17.47 8.86
CA GLN A 425 25.99 17.25 8.68
C GLN A 425 25.60 15.81 8.99
N THR A 426 26.43 14.85 8.58
CA THR A 426 26.23 13.42 8.89
C THR A 426 26.33 13.16 10.39
N ALA A 427 27.30 13.76 11.07
CA ALA A 427 27.46 13.65 12.52
C ALA A 427 26.27 14.29 13.27
N ALA A 428 25.85 15.48 12.85
CA ALA A 428 24.69 16.17 13.42
C ALA A 428 23.40 15.35 13.20
N LEU A 429 23.17 14.83 12.00
CA LEU A 429 22.04 13.97 11.69
C LEU A 429 22.06 12.69 12.52
N THR A 430 23.21 12.04 12.66
CA THR A 430 23.39 10.84 13.49
C THR A 430 23.07 11.12 14.95
N ALA A 431 23.64 12.19 15.51
CA ALA A 431 23.38 12.59 16.90
C ALA A 431 21.89 12.90 17.13
N ALA A 432 21.26 13.65 16.23
CA ALA A 432 19.83 13.96 16.29
C ALA A 432 18.95 12.70 16.19
N THR A 433 19.32 11.76 15.30
CA THR A 433 18.59 10.50 15.11
C THR A 433 18.69 9.62 16.35
N VAL A 434 19.89 9.49 16.94
CA VAL A 434 20.10 8.71 18.17
C VAL A 434 19.36 9.36 19.35
N ALA A 435 19.46 10.68 19.52
CA ALA A 435 18.73 11.39 20.56
C ALA A 435 17.21 11.24 20.40
N GLY A 436 16.71 11.34 19.16
CA GLY A 436 15.31 11.08 18.84
C GLY A 436 14.89 9.66 19.20
N ALA A 437 15.68 8.64 18.86
CA ALA A 437 15.38 7.25 19.19
C ALA A 437 15.38 6.94 20.70
N VAL A 438 16.08 7.73 21.51
CA VAL A 438 16.00 7.68 22.98
C VAL A 438 14.73 8.39 23.49
N ALA A 439 14.36 9.51 22.90
CA ALA A 439 13.26 10.35 23.37
C ALA A 439 11.87 9.85 22.93
N THR A 440 11.72 9.36 21.70
CA THR A 440 10.42 9.01 21.14
C THR A 440 9.72 7.83 21.81
N PRO A 441 10.40 6.83 22.41
CA PRO A 441 9.70 5.84 23.22
C PRO A 441 8.93 6.45 24.39
N ALA A 442 9.49 7.47 25.05
CA ALA A 442 8.80 8.19 26.13
C ALA A 442 7.59 8.97 25.61
N LEU A 443 7.74 9.68 24.49
CA LEU A 443 6.63 10.36 23.79
C LEU A 443 5.49 9.39 23.46
N ALA A 444 5.84 8.24 22.87
CA ALA A 444 4.89 7.21 22.49
C ALA A 444 4.13 6.64 23.69
N THR A 445 4.79 6.45 24.85
CA THR A 445 4.09 5.91 26.05
C THR A 445 2.94 6.80 26.51
N GLY A 446 3.12 8.13 26.53
CA GLY A 446 2.05 9.03 26.95
C GLY A 446 0.88 9.03 25.98
N ILE A 447 1.18 9.16 24.68
CA ILE A 447 0.15 9.15 23.62
C ILE A 447 -0.60 7.81 23.58
N GLY A 448 0.13 6.70 23.71
CA GLY A 448 -0.45 5.35 23.74
C GLY A 448 -1.30 5.10 24.99
N SER A 449 -0.91 5.66 26.15
CA SER A 449 -1.71 5.61 27.38
C SER A 449 -2.95 6.49 27.32
N ALA A 450 -2.92 7.60 26.57
CA ALA A 450 -4.08 8.48 26.37
C ALA A 450 -5.14 7.88 25.44
N PHE A 451 -4.70 7.09 24.44
CA PHE A 451 -5.58 6.42 23.47
C PHE A 451 -5.33 4.92 23.41
N PRO A 452 -5.52 4.19 24.53
CA PRO A 452 -5.21 2.76 24.60
C PRO A 452 -6.17 1.97 23.73
N ARG A 453 -5.69 0.84 23.20
CA ARG A 453 -6.52 -0.09 22.44
C ARG A 453 -6.33 -1.50 22.96
N PHE A 454 -7.42 -2.09 23.50
CA PHE A 454 -7.41 -3.42 24.10
C PHE A 454 -7.85 -4.53 23.14
N GLY A 455 -8.70 -4.20 22.15
CA GLY A 455 -9.19 -5.17 21.19
C GLY A 455 -8.13 -5.60 20.18
N SER A 456 -8.10 -6.89 19.87
CA SER A 456 -7.33 -7.42 18.75
C SER A 456 -7.94 -6.98 17.41
N VAL A 457 -7.09 -6.92 16.39
CA VAL A 457 -7.51 -6.71 15.01
C VAL A 457 -6.93 -7.83 14.16
N ASN A 458 -7.73 -8.34 13.23
CA ASN A 458 -7.25 -9.21 12.17
C ASN A 458 -6.24 -8.44 11.32
N VAL A 459 -4.96 -8.85 11.38
CA VAL A 459 -3.89 -8.31 10.52
C VAL A 459 -3.82 -9.10 9.22
N THR A 460 -4.07 -10.41 9.29
CA THR A 460 -4.22 -11.33 8.15
C THR A 460 -5.32 -12.34 8.48
N ASN A 461 -5.85 -13.09 7.50
CA ASN A 461 -7.02 -13.98 7.67
C ASN A 461 -6.94 -14.96 8.87
N ASN A 462 -5.74 -15.28 9.39
CA ASN A 462 -5.55 -16.17 10.54
C ASN A 462 -4.66 -15.59 11.67
N ARG A 463 -4.36 -14.28 11.68
CA ARG A 463 -3.53 -13.68 12.74
C ARG A 463 -4.13 -12.39 13.27
N GLU A 464 -4.43 -12.44 14.57
CA GLU A 464 -4.87 -11.31 15.36
C GLU A 464 -3.69 -10.68 16.12
N ALA A 465 -3.67 -9.36 16.16
CA ALA A 465 -2.75 -8.59 16.99
C ALA A 465 -3.48 -7.42 17.64
N VAL A 466 -3.15 -7.14 18.90
CA VAL A 466 -3.52 -5.88 19.53
C VAL A 466 -2.60 -4.82 18.94
N MET A 467 -3.11 -4.04 17.99
CA MET A 467 -2.38 -2.93 17.36
C MET A 467 -2.68 -1.62 18.09
N PRO A 468 -1.78 -0.62 18.05
CA PRO A 468 -2.09 0.71 18.55
C PRO A 468 -3.36 1.31 17.94
N SER A 469 -3.99 2.24 18.67
CA SER A 469 -5.14 2.97 18.11
C SER A 469 -4.68 3.82 16.92
N LYS A 470 -5.57 3.98 15.92
CA LYS A 470 -5.30 4.84 14.77
C LYS A 470 -5.03 6.28 15.22
N THR A 471 -5.75 6.72 16.25
CA THR A 471 -5.59 8.04 16.88
C THR A 471 -4.21 8.21 17.51
N ALA A 472 -3.75 7.24 18.32
CA ALA A 472 -2.41 7.28 18.90
C ALA A 472 -1.35 7.34 17.80
N PHE A 473 -1.50 6.54 16.74
CA PHE A 473 -0.58 6.52 15.61
C PHE A 473 -0.51 7.87 14.88
N VAL A 474 -1.66 8.50 14.60
CA VAL A 474 -1.71 9.82 13.93
C VAL A 474 -1.11 10.91 14.82
N ILE A 475 -1.51 10.99 16.09
CA ILE A 475 -1.02 12.02 17.02
C ILE A 475 0.49 11.88 17.23
N TYR A 476 0.99 10.65 17.42
CA TYR A 476 2.41 10.39 17.56
C TYR A 476 3.20 10.78 16.30
N THR A 477 2.67 10.47 15.12
CA THR A 477 3.31 10.86 13.85
C THR A 477 3.38 12.38 13.71
N ILE A 478 2.30 13.10 14.04
CA ILE A 478 2.27 14.57 14.03
C ILE A 478 3.24 15.16 15.07
N ALA A 479 3.28 14.58 16.28
CA ALA A 479 4.15 15.02 17.37
C ALA A 479 5.65 14.87 17.07
N ILE A 480 6.01 14.04 16.09
CA ILE A 480 7.38 13.92 15.56
C ILE A 480 7.58 14.80 14.33
N ALA A 481 6.63 14.77 13.38
CA ALA A 481 6.74 15.48 12.12
C ALA A 481 6.80 17.00 12.31
N LEU A 482 5.99 17.57 13.23
CA LEU A 482 5.95 19.02 13.46
C LEU A 482 7.27 19.56 14.04
N PRO A 483 7.84 19.02 15.14
CA PRO A 483 9.15 19.46 15.62
C PRO A 483 10.28 19.22 14.63
N ALA A 484 10.27 18.09 13.91
CA ALA A 484 11.27 17.81 12.89
C ALA A 484 11.21 18.82 11.73
N GLY A 485 10.01 19.12 11.23
CA GLY A 485 9.79 20.14 10.20
C GLY A 485 10.16 21.55 10.68
N ALA A 486 9.84 21.89 11.93
CA ALA A 486 10.24 23.15 12.54
C ALA A 486 11.78 23.27 12.65
N ALA A 487 12.46 22.22 13.11
CA ALA A 487 13.92 22.19 13.18
C ALA A 487 14.56 22.33 11.79
N ALA A 488 14.05 21.60 10.79
CA ALA A 488 14.54 21.69 9.42
C ALA A 488 14.31 23.09 8.83
N GLY A 489 13.12 23.68 9.03
CA GLY A 489 12.80 25.02 8.56
C GLY A 489 13.69 26.09 9.19
N LEU A 490 13.99 25.99 10.49
CA LEU A 490 14.92 26.87 11.19
C LEU A 490 16.37 26.69 10.69
N TYR A 491 16.81 25.45 10.51
CA TYR A 491 18.17 25.14 10.03
C TYR A 491 18.43 25.65 8.61
N LEU A 492 17.43 25.54 7.73
CA LEU A 492 17.53 25.97 6.33
C LEU A 492 17.22 27.46 6.12
N GLU A 493 16.99 28.23 7.19
CA GLU A 493 16.58 29.65 7.12
C GLU A 493 15.34 29.86 6.21
N ALA A 494 14.49 28.85 6.10
CA ALA A 494 13.33 28.81 5.22
C ALA A 494 12.14 29.72 5.60
N PRO A 495 12.00 30.34 6.80
CA PRO A 495 10.82 31.17 7.13
C PRO A 495 10.50 32.27 6.12
N ALA A 496 11.52 32.90 5.52
CA ALA A 496 11.31 33.92 4.49
C ALA A 496 10.75 33.33 3.19
N LEU A 497 11.26 32.17 2.78
CA LEU A 497 10.79 31.43 1.60
C LEU A 497 9.35 30.96 1.80
N ILE A 498 9.03 30.39 2.96
CA ILE A 498 7.68 29.91 3.30
C ILE A 498 6.69 31.10 3.31
N ALA A 499 7.07 32.23 3.92
CA ALA A 499 6.26 33.44 3.90
C ALA A 499 5.99 33.93 2.46
N GLY A 500 7.01 33.92 1.62
CA GLY A 500 6.90 34.27 0.20
C GLY A 500 5.97 33.33 -0.57
N LEU A 501 6.11 32.02 -0.39
CA LEU A 501 5.23 31.02 -1.01
C LEU A 501 3.78 31.19 -0.57
N ILE A 502 3.50 31.38 0.72
CA ILE A 502 2.14 31.59 1.22
C ILE A 502 1.52 32.83 0.57
N ALA A 503 2.29 33.93 0.49
CA ALA A 503 1.83 35.14 -0.18
C ALA A 503 1.54 34.86 -1.67
N SER A 504 2.45 34.20 -2.39
CA SER A 504 2.29 33.85 -3.81
C SER A 504 1.13 32.90 -4.07
N VAL A 505 0.88 31.90 -3.22
CA VAL A 505 -0.28 31.01 -3.40
C VAL A 505 -1.57 31.76 -3.09
N SER A 506 -1.59 32.60 -2.05
CA SER A 506 -2.79 33.33 -1.65
C SER A 506 -3.29 34.28 -2.75
N THR A 507 -2.40 34.86 -3.55
CA THR A 507 -2.77 35.74 -4.67
C THR A 507 -3.42 35.00 -5.84
N TRP A 508 -3.26 33.68 -5.92
CA TRP A 508 -3.86 32.83 -6.95
C TRP A 508 -5.21 32.26 -6.49
N THR A 509 -5.58 32.49 -5.23
CA THR A 509 -6.88 32.08 -4.69
C THR A 509 -7.89 33.21 -4.80
N PRO A 510 -9.18 32.92 -5.02
CA PRO A 510 -10.25 33.93 -4.98
C PRO A 510 -10.53 34.47 -3.55
N LEU A 511 -9.70 34.10 -2.56
CA LEU A 511 -9.78 34.53 -1.17
C LEU A 511 -8.91 35.78 -0.94
N PRO A 512 -9.14 36.54 0.14
CA PRO A 512 -8.27 37.66 0.50
C PRO A 512 -6.81 37.23 0.64
N SER A 513 -5.87 38.02 0.11
CA SER A 513 -4.45 37.73 0.20
C SER A 513 -4.02 37.63 1.66
N VAL A 514 -3.39 36.52 2.03
CA VAL A 514 -2.88 36.27 3.38
C VAL A 514 -1.37 36.41 3.36
N ALA A 515 -0.85 37.41 4.09
CA ALA A 515 0.58 37.59 4.29
C ALA A 515 0.95 37.23 5.73
N ILE A 516 1.82 36.24 5.90
CA ILE A 516 2.37 35.86 7.20
C ILE A 516 3.82 36.33 7.27
N ALA A 517 4.17 37.12 8.27
CA ALA A 517 5.53 37.59 8.46
C ALA A 517 6.49 36.42 8.78
N ALA A 518 7.68 36.43 8.18
CA ALA A 518 8.72 35.42 8.44
C ALA A 518 9.02 35.27 9.94
N ARG A 519 9.03 36.38 10.70
CA ARG A 519 9.20 36.37 12.16
C ARG A 519 8.15 35.53 12.88
N THR A 520 6.89 35.59 12.45
CA THR A 520 5.81 34.78 13.03
C THR A 520 6.06 33.30 12.79
N ILE A 521 6.53 32.94 11.60
CA ILE A 521 6.89 31.56 11.24
C ILE A 521 8.07 31.10 12.11
N THR A 522 9.11 31.93 12.26
CA THR A 522 10.27 31.63 13.12
C THR A 522 9.87 31.41 14.58
N VAL A 523 9.06 32.31 15.16
CA VAL A 523 8.58 32.17 16.55
C VAL A 523 7.75 30.89 16.70
N THR A 524 6.83 30.63 15.77
CA THR A 524 6.00 29.42 15.77
C THR A 524 6.86 28.16 15.68
N ALA A 525 7.88 28.15 14.82
CA ALA A 525 8.80 27.02 14.69
C ALA A 525 9.57 26.77 15.99
N TRP A 526 10.09 27.81 16.66
CA TRP A 526 10.72 27.67 17.96
C TRP A 526 9.75 27.16 19.04
N THR A 527 8.51 27.66 19.08
CA THR A 527 7.50 27.18 20.02
C THR A 527 7.19 25.69 19.81
N VAL A 528 7.00 25.27 18.55
CA VAL A 528 6.76 23.87 18.18
C VAL A 528 7.96 23.00 18.55
N LEU A 529 9.18 23.47 18.31
CA LEU A 529 10.42 22.75 18.63
C LEU A 529 10.58 22.57 20.14
N ILE A 530 10.42 23.65 20.93
CA ILE A 530 10.51 23.60 22.40
C ILE A 530 9.41 22.67 22.95
N GLY A 531 8.18 22.79 22.47
CA GLY A 531 7.09 21.90 22.83
C GLY A 531 7.42 20.43 22.52
N GLY A 532 7.97 20.16 21.34
CA GLY A 532 8.42 18.84 20.93
C GLY A 532 9.54 18.25 21.80
N LEU A 533 10.47 19.09 22.28
CA LEU A 533 11.55 18.67 23.19
C LEU A 533 11.06 18.35 24.61
N LEU A 534 10.03 19.06 25.08
CA LEU A 534 9.41 18.82 26.40
C LEU A 534 8.41 17.65 26.39
N ALA A 535 7.76 17.41 25.24
CA ALA A 535 6.69 16.43 25.10
C ALA A 535 7.05 14.99 25.56
N PRO A 536 8.25 14.44 25.30
CA PRO A 536 8.65 13.13 25.82
C PRO A 536 8.60 13.02 27.34
N VAL A 537 9.04 14.06 28.05
CA VAL A 537 9.05 14.08 29.53
C VAL A 537 7.63 14.13 30.07
N ILE A 538 6.81 15.02 29.52
CA ILE A 538 5.39 15.16 29.90
C ILE A 538 4.64 13.85 29.61
N SER A 539 4.88 13.26 28.45
CA SER A 539 4.27 11.99 28.04
C SER A 539 4.65 10.84 28.95
N TYR A 540 5.91 10.77 29.37
CA TYR A 540 6.37 9.79 30.35
C TYR A 540 5.65 9.93 31.69
N LEU A 541 5.58 11.15 32.24
CA LEU A 541 4.92 11.41 33.52
C LEU A 541 3.44 11.06 33.45
N TYR A 542 2.76 11.47 32.37
CA TYR A 542 1.36 11.11 32.12
C TYR A 542 1.15 9.60 32.02
N ALA A 543 2.05 8.88 31.34
CA ALA A 543 1.93 7.43 31.22
C ALA A 543 2.12 6.70 32.55
N VAL A 544 3.00 7.20 33.43
CA VAL A 544 3.20 6.66 34.78
C VAL A 544 1.94 6.85 35.62
N GLU A 545 1.43 8.08 35.66
CA GLU A 545 0.21 8.40 36.41
C GLU A 545 -0.98 7.59 35.91
N ARG A 546 -1.16 7.49 34.58
CA ARG A 546 -2.25 6.71 33.98
C ARG A 546 -2.17 5.21 34.28
N PHE A 547 -0.97 4.68 34.49
CA PHE A 547 -0.78 3.28 34.90
C PHE A 547 -1.11 3.09 36.39
N ASP A 548 -0.64 3.99 37.26
CA ASP A 548 -0.84 3.89 38.71
C ASP A 548 -2.32 4.09 39.10
N TRP A 549 -3.05 4.94 38.37
CA TRP A 549 -4.47 5.23 38.58
C TRP A 549 -5.38 4.55 37.54
N TYR A 550 -4.96 3.39 37.03
CA TYR A 550 -5.76 2.66 36.04
C TYR A 550 -7.04 2.10 36.69
N ASP A 551 -8.20 2.44 36.12
CA ASP A 551 -9.52 1.96 36.55
C ASP A 551 -10.21 1.16 35.43
N PHE A 552 -11.01 0.15 35.81
CA PHE A 552 -11.77 -0.71 34.91
C PHE A 552 -13.17 -0.11 34.70
N ASP A 553 -13.25 1.01 33.96
CA ASP A 553 -14.53 1.52 33.45
C ASP A 553 -15.04 0.72 32.24
#